data_AF-A0A7C6DY11-F1
#
_entry.id   AF-A0A7C6DY11-F1
#
_cell.length_a   1.000
_cell.length_b   1.000
_cell.length_c   1.000
_cell.angle_alpha   90.00
_cell.angle_beta   90.00
_cell.angle_gamma   90.00
#
_symmetry.space_group_name_H-M   'P 1'
#
loop_
_entity.id
_entity.type
_entity.pdbx_description
1 polymer ?
#
loop_
_entity_poly.entity_id
_entity_poly.type
_entity_poly.pdbx_seq_one_letter_code
_entity_poly.pdbx_strand_id
1 'polypeptide(L)'
;MPKPDDIWQELLREARKRALSDGKESVAEYLELRSRNDQLRSLAIEWLAGIFVEVALSGILNSPPEIERIEPHRFEYERARHTGVMHKIQFGVRSLLLEAGWPRNHDDGILYGGALAVGRLTHPGMPKMNYSLALLEDSGHPVWFAGKQEGVRMPVDTPFVRRHILALA
;
A
#
# COMPACT_ATOMS: atom_id res chain seq x y z
N MET A 1 -1.54 -18.90 -10.87
CA MET A 1 -0.34 -18.15 -11.27
C MET A 1 0.26 -17.52 -10.01
N PRO A 2 1.59 -17.53 -9.84
CA PRO A 2 2.25 -16.83 -8.72
C PRO A 2 1.97 -15.32 -8.80
N LYS A 3 1.90 -14.63 -7.65
CA LYS A 3 1.72 -13.18 -7.63
C LYS A 3 2.96 -12.51 -8.24
N PRO A 4 2.83 -11.32 -8.87
CA PRO A 4 3.97 -10.57 -9.40
C PRO A 4 5.08 -10.36 -8.36
N ASP A 5 4.70 -10.17 -7.09
CA ASP A 5 5.64 -10.05 -5.98
C ASP A 5 6.42 -11.34 -5.69
N ASP A 6 5.80 -12.51 -5.82
CA ASP A 6 6.50 -13.80 -5.62
C ASP A 6 7.60 -13.99 -6.68
N ILE A 7 7.29 -13.63 -7.92
CA ILE A 7 8.26 -13.67 -9.04
C ILE A 7 9.41 -12.70 -8.77
N TRP A 8 9.11 -11.49 -8.31
CA TRP A 8 10.12 -10.49 -7.98
C TRP A 8 11.05 -10.93 -6.85
N GLN A 9 10.50 -11.51 -5.79
CA GLN A 9 11.30 -12.03 -4.67
C GLN A 9 12.22 -13.17 -5.11
N GLU A 10 11.76 -14.04 -6.02
CA GLU A 10 12.59 -15.09 -6.58
C GLU A 10 13.75 -14.51 -7.40
N LEU A 11 13.49 -13.51 -8.25
CA LEU A 11 14.54 -12.83 -9.03
C LEU A 11 15.60 -12.17 -8.14
N LEU A 12 15.20 -11.50 -7.05
CA LEU A 12 16.14 -10.94 -6.08
C LEU A 12 16.98 -12.02 -5.39
N ARG A 13 16.37 -13.16 -5.05
CA ARG A 13 17.05 -14.31 -4.45
C ARG A 13 18.09 -14.90 -5.40
N GLU A 14 17.76 -15.08 -6.67
CA GLU A 14 18.70 -15.54 -7.69
C GLU A 14 19.84 -14.55 -7.91
N ALA A 15 19.53 -13.25 -8.02
CA ALA A 15 20.52 -12.19 -8.18
C ALA A 15 21.51 -12.16 -7.00
N ARG A 16 21.02 -12.34 -5.77
CA ARG A 16 21.87 -12.43 -4.57
C ARG A 16 22.81 -13.63 -4.63
N LYS A 17 22.31 -14.81 -5.04
CA LYS A 17 23.16 -16.02 -5.19
C LYS A 17 24.28 -15.78 -6.18
N ARG A 18 24.00 -15.13 -7.32
CA ARG A 18 25.01 -14.79 -8.33
C ARG A 18 26.02 -13.76 -7.82
N ALA A 19 25.56 -12.74 -7.09
CA ALA A 19 26.48 -11.76 -6.48
C ALA A 19 27.46 -12.43 -5.51
N LEU A 20 26.99 -13.38 -4.70
CA LEU A 20 27.85 -14.15 -3.79
C LEU A 20 28.84 -15.04 -4.55
N SER A 21 28.42 -15.73 -5.62
CA SER A 21 29.35 -16.55 -6.43
C SER A 21 30.43 -15.71 -7.12
N ASP A 22 30.13 -14.45 -7.43
CA ASP A 22 31.06 -13.51 -8.04
C ASP A 22 31.97 -12.78 -7.03
N GLY A 23 31.85 -13.06 -5.73
CA GLY A 23 32.59 -12.35 -4.67
C GLY A 23 32.15 -10.89 -4.44
N LYS A 24 30.93 -10.52 -4.87
CA LYS A 24 30.37 -9.16 -4.74
C LYS A 24 29.50 -9.04 -3.48
N GLU A 25 30.14 -9.10 -2.32
CA GLU A 25 29.45 -9.13 -1.01
C GLU A 25 28.54 -7.92 -0.78
N SER A 26 29.02 -6.70 -1.08
CA SER A 26 28.23 -5.47 -0.91
C SER A 26 26.95 -5.44 -1.77
N VAL A 27 27.00 -6.04 -2.97
CA VAL A 27 25.83 -6.18 -3.85
C VAL A 27 24.86 -7.20 -3.27
N ALA A 28 25.36 -8.31 -2.73
CA ALA A 28 24.52 -9.31 -2.09
C ALA A 28 23.80 -8.75 -0.84
N GLU A 29 24.50 -7.98 -0.01
CA GLU A 29 23.92 -7.29 1.14
C GLU A 29 22.83 -6.29 0.73
N TYR A 30 23.10 -5.47 -0.29
CA TYR A 30 22.11 -4.55 -0.84
C TYR A 30 20.85 -5.28 -1.33
N LEU A 31 21.01 -6.36 -2.09
CA LEU A 31 19.88 -7.15 -2.62
C LEU A 31 19.06 -7.78 -1.49
N GLU A 32 19.71 -8.23 -0.41
CA GLU A 32 19.03 -8.74 0.77
C GLU A 32 18.23 -7.66 1.50
N LEU A 33 18.83 -6.49 1.73
CA LEU A 33 18.15 -5.35 2.34
C LEU A 33 16.94 -4.93 1.50
N ARG A 34 17.11 -4.85 0.18
CA ARG A 34 16.03 -4.53 -0.76
C ARG A 34 14.89 -5.54 -0.69
N SER A 35 15.21 -6.84 -0.71
CA SER A 35 14.22 -7.92 -0.62
C SER A 35 13.41 -7.82 0.68
N ARG A 36 14.08 -7.63 1.83
CA ARG A 36 13.42 -7.46 3.14
C ARG A 36 12.50 -6.23 3.17
N ASN A 37 12.97 -5.09 2.65
CA ASN A 37 12.18 -3.87 2.58
C ASN A 37 10.95 -4.03 1.66
N ASP A 38 11.11 -4.68 0.50
CA ASP A 38 9.99 -4.95 -0.40
C ASP A 38 8.96 -5.90 0.24
N GLN A 39 9.40 -6.93 0.97
CA GLN A 39 8.49 -7.82 1.71
C GLN A 39 7.70 -7.08 2.79
N LEU A 40 8.37 -6.23 3.58
CA LEU A 40 7.71 -5.41 4.60
C LEU A 40 6.63 -4.53 3.97
N ARG A 41 6.94 -3.88 2.85
CA ARG A 41 5.98 -3.02 2.13
C ARG A 41 4.80 -3.80 1.58
N SER A 42 5.03 -4.96 0.94
CA SER A 42 3.96 -5.84 0.46
C SER A 42 3.04 -6.27 1.61
N LEU A 43 3.60 -6.73 2.72
CA LEU A 43 2.83 -7.16 3.89
C LEU A 43 2.01 -6.01 4.50
N ALA A 44 2.61 -4.83 4.64
CA ALA A 44 1.92 -3.66 5.18
C ALA A 44 0.78 -3.19 4.26
N ILE A 45 0.95 -3.27 2.93
CA ILE A 45 -0.09 -2.94 1.96
C ILE A 45 -1.23 -3.97 1.99
N GLU A 46 -0.89 -5.26 2.05
CA GLU A 46 -1.88 -6.33 2.19
C GLU A 46 -2.69 -6.19 3.49
N TRP A 47 -2.01 -5.87 4.60
CA TRP A 47 -2.69 -5.58 5.87
C TRP A 47 -3.67 -4.40 5.73
N LEU A 48 -3.22 -3.29 5.13
CA LEU A 48 -4.05 -2.10 4.92
C LEU A 48 -5.28 -2.41 4.06
N ALA A 49 -5.11 -3.12 2.95
CA ALA A 49 -6.24 -3.53 2.11
C ALA A 49 -7.17 -4.50 2.85
N GLY A 50 -6.59 -5.45 3.58
CA GLY A 50 -7.30 -6.46 4.36
C GLY A 50 -8.27 -5.86 5.36
N ILE A 51 -7.84 -4.87 6.15
CA ILE A 51 -8.73 -4.24 7.15
C ILE A 51 -9.92 -3.53 6.50
N PHE A 52 -9.76 -2.92 5.32
CA PHE A 52 -10.87 -2.28 4.60
C PHE A 52 -11.85 -3.30 4.05
N VAL A 53 -11.35 -4.38 3.46
CA VAL A 53 -12.16 -5.49 2.94
C VAL A 53 -12.92 -6.18 4.08
N GLU A 54 -12.26 -6.47 5.19
CA GLU A 54 -12.87 -7.10 6.37
C GLU A 54 -14.02 -6.25 6.92
N VAL A 55 -13.80 -4.94 7.11
CA VAL A 55 -14.85 -4.05 7.61
C VAL A 55 -15.99 -3.90 6.60
N ALA A 56 -15.71 -3.86 5.29
CA ALA A 56 -16.76 -3.83 4.26
C ALA A 56 -17.62 -5.11 4.27
N LEU A 57 -17.00 -6.27 4.47
CA LEU A 57 -17.67 -7.57 4.54
C LEU A 57 -18.33 -7.86 5.89
N SER A 58 -18.08 -7.05 6.92
CA SER A 58 -18.67 -7.22 8.26
C SER A 58 -20.20 -7.06 8.31
N GLY A 59 -20.83 -6.63 7.22
CA GLY A 59 -22.28 -6.45 7.12
C GLY A 59 -22.78 -5.10 7.65
N ILE A 60 -21.88 -4.18 7.98
CA ILE A 60 -22.22 -2.87 8.57
C ILE A 60 -23.21 -2.03 7.73
N LEU A 61 -23.27 -2.22 6.41
CA LEU A 61 -24.15 -1.48 5.50
C LEU A 61 -25.41 -2.23 5.06
N ASN A 62 -25.72 -3.41 5.63
CA ASN A 62 -26.89 -4.23 5.27
C ASN A 62 -27.07 -4.52 3.75
N SER A 63 -26.00 -4.35 2.96
CA SER A 63 -25.91 -4.65 1.54
C SER A 63 -24.54 -5.26 1.29
N PRO A 64 -24.40 -6.26 0.41
CA PRO A 64 -23.08 -6.79 0.05
C PRO A 64 -22.28 -5.73 -0.74
N PRO A 65 -20.96 -5.61 -0.50
CA PRO A 65 -20.10 -4.81 -1.35
C PRO A 65 -19.70 -5.55 -2.63
N GLU A 66 -19.49 -4.80 -3.70
CA GLU A 66 -18.64 -5.22 -4.82
C GLU A 66 -17.20 -4.82 -4.52
N ILE A 67 -16.27 -5.77 -4.61
CA ILE A 67 -14.86 -5.54 -4.33
C ILE A 67 -14.02 -5.94 -5.54
N GLU A 68 -13.29 -4.99 -6.09
CA GLU A 68 -12.34 -5.19 -7.18
C GLU A 68 -10.93 -4.92 -6.67
N ARG A 69 -9.98 -5.75 -7.11
CA ARG A 69 -8.55 -5.59 -6.84
C ARG A 69 -7.77 -5.58 -8.16
N ILE A 70 -6.93 -4.56 -8.34
CA ILE A 70 -5.98 -4.48 -9.43
C ILE A 70 -4.55 -4.56 -8.87
N GLU A 71 -3.79 -5.51 -9.38
CA GLU A 71 -2.38 -5.72 -9.05
C GLU A 71 -1.66 -6.39 -10.24
N PRO A 72 -0.56 -5.84 -10.76
CA PRO A 72 0.08 -4.60 -10.31
C PRO A 72 -0.72 -3.36 -10.75
N HIS A 73 -0.93 -2.43 -9.82
CA HIS A 73 -1.49 -1.11 -10.10
C HIS A 73 -0.38 -0.06 -10.09
N ARG A 74 -0.38 0.82 -11.09
CA ARG A 74 0.57 1.95 -11.18
C ARG A 74 -0.17 3.26 -11.02
N PHE A 75 0.33 4.12 -10.15
CA PHE A 75 -0.26 5.43 -9.89
C PHE A 75 0.81 6.47 -9.59
N GLU A 76 0.49 7.73 -9.89
CA GLU A 76 1.31 8.87 -9.52
C GLU A 76 0.84 9.43 -8.19
N TYR A 77 1.78 9.69 -7.29
CA TYR A 77 1.54 10.36 -6.02
C TYR A 77 2.69 11.33 -5.76
N GLU A 78 2.34 12.60 -5.57
CA GLU A 78 3.27 13.73 -5.54
C GLU A 78 4.17 13.77 -6.79
N ARG A 79 5.49 13.56 -6.62
CA ARG A 79 6.50 13.62 -7.69
C ARG A 79 7.10 12.26 -8.01
N ALA A 80 6.43 11.18 -7.60
CA ALA A 80 6.89 9.81 -7.77
C ALA A 80 5.81 8.92 -8.37
N ARG A 81 6.25 7.92 -9.13
CA ARG A 81 5.44 6.83 -9.66
C ARG A 81 5.52 5.65 -8.72
N HIS A 82 4.38 5.08 -8.38
CA HIS A 82 4.30 3.97 -7.44
C HIS A 82 3.74 2.75 -8.13
N THR A 83 4.22 1.58 -7.72
CA THR A 83 3.61 0.30 -8.09
C THR A 83 3.15 -0.40 -6.81
N GLY A 84 1.92 -0.91 -6.84
CA GLY A 84 1.34 -1.63 -5.73
C GLY A 84 -0.04 -2.15 -6.08
N VAL A 85 -1.04 -1.84 -5.25
CA VAL A 85 -2.41 -2.34 -5.38
C VAL A 85 -3.42 -1.20 -5.46
N MET A 86 -4.54 -1.47 -6.12
CA MET A 86 -5.76 -0.68 -5.98
C MET A 86 -6.90 -1.61 -5.58
N HIS A 87 -7.63 -1.23 -4.53
CA HIS A 87 -8.91 -1.84 -4.17
C HIS A 87 -10.02 -0.82 -4.38
N LYS A 88 -11.05 -1.24 -5.12
CA LYS A 88 -12.30 -0.51 -5.23
C LYS A 88 -13.36 -1.27 -4.44
N ILE A 89 -13.93 -0.61 -3.43
CA ILE A 89 -15.03 -1.14 -2.62
C ILE A 89 -16.27 -0.31 -2.96
N GLN A 90 -17.32 -0.95 -3.43
CA GLN A 90 -18.51 -0.29 -3.94
C GLN A 90 -19.78 -0.82 -3.26
N PHE A 91 -20.65 0.10 -2.84
CA PHE A 91 -22.00 -0.17 -2.35
C PHE A 91 -22.98 0.65 -3.21
N GLY A 92 -23.73 -0.03 -4.07
CA GLY A 92 -24.60 0.64 -5.04
C GLY A 92 -23.83 1.62 -5.93
N VAL A 93 -24.16 2.92 -5.85
CA VAL A 93 -23.52 3.98 -6.64
C VAL A 93 -22.30 4.61 -5.96
N ARG A 94 -22.07 4.34 -4.66
CA ARG A 94 -20.96 4.90 -3.89
C ARG A 94 -19.79 3.95 -3.90
N SER A 95 -18.59 4.49 -4.01
CA SER A 95 -17.37 3.69 -3.97
C SER A 95 -16.26 4.38 -3.19
N LEU A 96 -15.33 3.57 -2.72
CA LEU A 96 -14.07 3.96 -2.14
C LEU A 96 -12.96 3.32 -2.97
N LEU A 97 -11.99 4.12 -3.37
CA LEU A 97 -10.73 3.66 -3.97
C LEU A 97 -9.63 3.76 -2.90
N LEU A 98 -8.98 2.64 -2.63
CA LEU A 98 -7.77 2.54 -1.84
C LEU A 98 -6.61 2.17 -2.77
N GLU A 99 -5.68 3.08 -2.94
CA GLU A 99 -4.42 2.83 -3.64
C GLU A 99 -3.28 2.83 -2.64
N ALA A 100 -2.36 1.88 -2.75
CA ALA A 100 -1.15 1.85 -1.94
C ALA A 100 0.00 1.20 -2.69
N GLY A 101 1.21 1.72 -2.54
CA GLY A 101 2.37 1.30 -3.31
C GLY A 101 3.66 2.04 -2.94
N TRP A 102 4.73 1.72 -3.65
CA TRP A 102 6.02 2.40 -3.53
C TRP A 102 6.76 2.43 -4.88
N PRO A 103 7.77 3.28 -5.05
CA PRO A 103 8.64 3.27 -6.22
C PRO A 103 9.40 1.94 -6.31
N ARG A 104 9.32 1.25 -7.46
CA ARG A 104 10.00 -0.05 -7.66
C ARG A 104 11.32 0.09 -8.40
N ASN A 105 11.43 1.11 -9.25
CA ASN A 105 12.61 1.40 -10.06
C ASN A 105 13.27 2.70 -9.61
N HIS A 106 14.52 2.89 -10.01
CA HIS A 106 15.26 4.12 -9.72
C HIS A 106 14.57 5.36 -10.30
N ASP A 107 14.02 5.25 -11.51
CA ASP A 107 13.39 6.36 -12.22
C ASP A 107 11.95 6.64 -11.79
N ASP A 108 11.41 5.80 -10.89
CA ASP A 108 10.07 5.99 -10.32
C ASP A 108 10.05 7.11 -9.25
N GLY A 109 11.22 7.62 -8.85
CA GLY A 109 11.35 8.68 -7.84
C GLY A 109 11.54 8.14 -6.43
N ILE A 110 11.43 9.04 -5.45
CA ILE A 110 11.69 8.74 -4.03
C ILE A 110 10.47 9.04 -3.16
N LEU A 111 10.42 8.37 -2.01
CA LEU A 111 9.46 8.67 -0.94
C LEU A 111 10.02 9.78 -0.03
N TYR A 112 9.15 10.68 0.41
CA TYR A 112 9.50 11.79 1.29
C TYR A 112 8.98 11.56 2.72
N GLY A 113 9.59 12.24 3.69
CA GLY A 113 9.12 12.25 5.08
C GLY A 113 9.25 10.91 5.80
N GLY A 114 10.25 10.08 5.44
CA GLY A 114 10.51 8.78 6.07
C GLY A 114 9.51 7.67 5.69
N ALA A 115 8.65 7.91 4.69
CA ALA A 115 7.67 6.92 4.28
C ALA A 115 8.32 5.67 3.65
N LEU A 116 7.88 4.50 4.09
CA LEU A 116 8.24 3.20 3.52
C LEU A 116 7.36 2.85 2.31
N ALA A 117 6.11 3.30 2.33
CA ALA A 117 5.13 3.20 1.26
C ALA A 117 4.13 4.36 1.39
N VAL A 118 3.41 4.64 0.31
CA VAL A 118 2.36 5.67 0.28
C VAL A 118 1.07 5.10 -0.25
N GLY A 119 -0.02 5.79 0.03
CA GLY A 119 -1.31 5.47 -0.53
C GLY A 119 -2.25 6.66 -0.53
N ARG A 120 -3.45 6.44 -1.05
CA ARG A 120 -4.54 7.40 -0.96
C ARG A 120 -5.88 6.69 -0.85
N LEU A 121 -6.77 7.31 -0.11
CA LEU A 121 -8.18 6.98 -0.03
C LEU A 121 -8.96 8.04 -0.80
N THR A 122 -9.72 7.60 -1.79
CA THR A 122 -10.53 8.48 -2.64
C THR A 122 -11.99 8.04 -2.60
N HIS A 123 -12.86 8.96 -2.23
CA HIS A 123 -14.32 8.84 -2.34
C HIS A 123 -14.78 9.69 -3.53
N PRO A 124 -15.14 9.08 -4.67
CA PRO A 124 -15.68 9.83 -5.81
C PRO A 124 -16.91 10.65 -5.38
N GLY A 125 -16.89 11.95 -5.67
CA GLY A 125 -17.96 12.88 -5.27
C GLY A 125 -17.92 13.35 -3.81
N MET A 126 -17.01 12.87 -2.97
CA MET A 126 -16.87 13.30 -1.57
C MET A 126 -15.41 13.65 -1.20
N PRO A 127 -14.81 14.69 -1.81
CA PRO A 127 -13.40 15.03 -1.62
C PRO A 127 -13.01 15.32 -0.15
N LYS A 128 -13.96 15.75 0.68
CA LYS A 128 -13.73 15.97 2.13
C LYS A 128 -13.38 14.68 2.89
N MET A 129 -13.74 13.52 2.34
CA MET A 129 -13.44 12.20 2.87
C MET A 129 -12.17 11.59 2.29
N ASN A 130 -11.45 12.29 1.40
CA ASN A 130 -10.20 11.81 0.85
C ASN A 130 -9.06 11.99 1.86
N TYR A 131 -8.12 11.05 1.86
CA TYR A 131 -6.92 11.08 2.69
C TYR A 131 -5.71 10.61 1.90
N SER A 132 -4.58 11.25 2.17
CA SER A 132 -3.26 10.68 1.85
C SER A 132 -2.86 9.70 2.94
N LEU A 133 -2.23 8.61 2.57
CA LEU A 133 -1.71 7.60 3.47
C LEU A 133 -0.19 7.52 3.37
N ALA A 134 0.47 7.33 4.50
CA ALA A 134 1.91 7.07 4.56
C ALA A 134 2.18 5.94 5.55
N LEU A 135 2.98 4.96 5.13
CA LEU A 135 3.52 3.93 6.00
C LEU A 135 4.81 4.46 6.62
N LEU A 136 4.82 4.65 7.94
CA LEU A 136 5.96 5.21 8.67
C LEU A 136 6.43 4.19 9.71
N GLU A 137 7.69 4.31 10.10
CA GLU A 137 8.15 3.62 11.31
C GLU A 137 7.69 4.39 12.55
N ASP A 138 7.00 3.70 13.45
CA ASP A 138 6.63 4.19 14.78
C ASP A 138 7.04 3.15 15.80
N SER A 139 7.90 3.55 16.75
CA SER A 139 8.37 2.69 17.84
C SER A 139 8.94 1.33 17.36
N GLY A 140 9.62 1.32 16.21
CA GLY A 140 10.22 0.12 15.62
C GLY A 140 9.27 -0.74 14.78
N HIS A 141 8.03 -0.30 14.56
CA HIS A 141 7.02 -1.03 13.78
C HIS A 141 6.47 -0.17 12.63
N PRO A 142 6.19 -0.75 11.46
CA PRO A 142 5.58 -0.03 10.36
C PRO A 142 4.08 0.20 10.62
N VAL A 143 3.66 1.45 10.68
CA VAL A 143 2.28 1.88 10.96
C VAL A 143 1.77 2.79 9.84
N TRP A 144 0.53 2.54 9.40
CA TRP A 144 -0.14 3.41 8.43
C TRP A 144 -0.73 4.63 9.13
N PHE A 145 -0.42 5.81 8.59
CA PHE A 145 -1.00 7.07 9.02
C PHE A 145 -1.80 7.70 7.88
N ALA A 146 -2.98 8.21 8.21
CA ALA A 146 -3.80 9.03 7.33
C ALA A 146 -3.59 10.51 7.64
N GLY A 147 -3.43 11.32 6.60
CA GLY A 147 -3.26 12.77 6.70
C GLY A 147 -3.95 13.52 5.57
N LYS A 148 -4.18 14.81 5.81
CA LYS A 148 -4.50 15.79 4.78
C LYS A 148 -3.27 16.70 4.59
N GLN A 149 -3.16 17.38 3.45
CA GLN A 149 -1.95 18.14 3.04
C GLN A 149 -1.33 19.04 4.14
N GLU A 150 -2.11 19.53 5.11
CA GLU A 150 -1.65 20.38 6.22
C GLU A 150 -2.13 19.92 7.61
N GLY A 151 -2.51 18.66 7.76
CA GLY A 151 -3.17 18.14 8.96
C GLY A 151 -2.30 17.26 9.86
N VAL A 152 -2.73 17.13 11.12
CA VAL A 152 -2.25 16.08 12.04
C VAL A 152 -2.48 14.72 11.39
N ARG A 153 -1.44 13.91 11.35
CA ARG A 153 -1.51 12.51 10.92
C ARG A 153 -2.17 11.69 12.04
N MET A 154 -3.15 10.87 11.67
CA MET A 154 -3.80 9.93 12.58
C MET A 154 -3.50 8.49 12.14
N PRO A 155 -3.32 7.55 13.07
CA PRO A 155 -3.14 6.14 12.71
C PRO A 155 -4.38 5.61 11.99
N VAL A 156 -4.16 4.71 11.02
CA VAL A 156 -5.23 3.96 10.37
C VAL A 156 -5.60 2.79 11.28
N ASP A 157 -6.72 2.93 11.98
CA ASP A 157 -7.27 1.92 12.88
C ASP A 157 -8.68 1.49 12.42
N THR A 158 -9.26 0.49 13.09
CA THR A 158 -10.61 0.00 12.76
C THR A 158 -11.67 1.11 12.83
N PRO A 159 -11.71 2.00 13.84
CA PRO A 159 -12.59 3.17 13.85
C PRO A 159 -12.45 4.07 12.61
N PHE A 160 -11.22 4.35 12.17
CA PHE A 160 -10.95 5.12 10.96
C PHE A 160 -11.56 4.44 9.73
N VAL A 161 -11.26 3.15 9.52
CA VAL A 161 -11.77 2.36 8.39
C VAL A 161 -13.30 2.32 8.41
N ARG A 162 -13.90 2.04 9.57
CA ARG A 162 -15.35 1.96 9.76
C ARG A 162 -16.06 3.24 9.34
N ARG A 163 -15.53 4.42 9.68
CA ARG A 163 -16.10 5.71 9.23
C ARG A 163 -16.11 5.84 7.72
N HIS A 164 -15.07 5.36 7.03
CA HIS A 164 -15.01 5.43 5.57
C HIS A 164 -15.95 4.44 4.90
N ILE A 165 -16.08 3.22 5.43
CA ILE A 165 -17.06 2.25 4.93
C ILE A 165 -18.48 2.77 5.15
N LEU A 166 -18.79 3.30 6.34
CA LEU A 166 -20.12 3.87 6.63
C LEU A 166 -20.51 5.03 5.69
N ALA A 167 -19.53 5.78 5.17
CA ALA A 167 -19.80 6.85 4.21
C ALA A 167 -20.28 6.34 2.83
N LEU A 168 -20.15 5.03 2.56
CA LEU A 168 -20.63 4.38 1.34
C LEU A 168 -22.11 3.97 1.40
N ALA A 169 -22.78 4.16 2.56
CA ALA A 169 -24.22 4.02 2.71
C ALA A 169 -25.02 4.99 1.81
#